data_AF-A0A416ZBD0-F1
#
_entry.id   AF-A0A416ZBD0-F1
#
_cell.length_a   1.000
_cell.length_b   1.000
_cell.length_c   1.000
_cell.angle_alpha   90.00
_cell.angle_beta   90.00
_cell.angle_gamma   90.00
#
_symmetry.space_group_name_H-M   'P 1'
#
loop_
_entity.id
_entity.type
_entity.pdbx_description
1 polymer ?
#
loop_
_entity_poly.entity_id
_entity_poly.type
_entity_poly.pdbx_seq_one_letter_code
_entity_poly.pdbx_strand_id
1 'polypeptide(L)'
;MEVMKRHRWTVVLIAIGLFFLIFIGSALTTRFQKDKTYSKAIELIEDGDYETAIEQLKTIGLYQDAKRYIAYAQALQLESEGKYKEAADIFRSLEGFVDSTNRAESIEARLKQEEQTERIYEQATEAYSDGDYFKAYQLLAEINEYKNSAALLKDSIVKANRLSRSHTISAGIQCSAGVTDRGTVLFSGRNFIGESEIQKWSDIVSVSASNEILAGLRGDGSVVIAKRKLHYSYRIDVSEWNDIIDVAVGEQYIVGLRADGTLTAQGIDGYGETDIDEWTDIVQIDTGWQHTVGLDSTGVVHIAGFRAEELLNEIADKQDEWTNVVSISTGGSSGRSTLGKGHIVGLRSDGTVVAVGDNSFGQCNVEEWRDIIAISAGDYHTVGLKSDGTVVTTQSESELPKTCEIIRDWVDVTAISAGYGYTLALKSDGTVQAAGFDQDGQSDVTDWTKVLTRGEWQIPFITTKSE
;
A
#
# COMPACT_ATOMS: atom_id res chain seq x y z
N MET A 1 -16.54 60.26 -91.57
CA MET A 1 -15.69 60.25 -90.34
C MET A 1 -16.42 59.67 -89.12
N GLU A 2 -17.72 59.91 -88.94
CA GLU A 2 -18.52 59.38 -87.81
C GLU A 2 -18.73 57.85 -87.82
N VAL A 3 -18.90 57.23 -88.99
CA VAL A 3 -19.08 55.76 -89.11
C VAL A 3 -17.83 54.99 -88.64
N MET A 4 -16.63 55.50 -88.94
CA MET A 4 -15.37 54.92 -88.46
C MET A 4 -15.18 55.07 -86.94
N LYS A 5 -15.73 56.12 -86.30
CA LYS A 5 -15.70 56.27 -84.84
C LYS A 5 -16.65 55.28 -84.16
N ARG A 6 -17.87 55.07 -84.67
CA ARG A 6 -18.81 54.07 -84.13
C ARG A 6 -18.26 52.64 -84.21
N HIS A 7 -17.67 52.24 -85.34
CA HIS A 7 -17.07 50.91 -85.49
C HIS A 7 -15.90 50.67 -84.53
N ARG A 8 -15.06 51.69 -84.26
CA ARG A 8 -13.97 51.56 -83.28
C ARG A 8 -14.48 51.35 -81.85
N TRP A 9 -15.57 52.02 -81.46
CA TRP A 9 -16.17 51.81 -80.13
C TRP A 9 -16.86 50.45 -79.98
N THR A 10 -17.50 49.92 -81.04
CA THR A 10 -18.11 48.57 -81.00
C THR A 10 -17.05 47.47 -80.86
N VAL A 11 -15.93 47.59 -81.58
CA VAL A 11 -14.80 46.63 -81.48
C VAL A 11 -14.14 46.70 -80.10
N VAL A 12 -14.00 47.90 -79.52
CA VAL A 12 -13.48 48.08 -78.15
C VAL A 12 -14.42 47.46 -77.10
N LEU A 13 -15.74 47.63 -77.22
CA LEU A 13 -16.70 47.04 -76.28
C LEU A 13 -16.73 45.50 -76.35
N ILE A 14 -16.64 44.93 -77.56
CA ILE A 14 -16.53 43.47 -77.75
C ILE A 14 -15.21 42.95 -77.16
N ALA A 15 -14.10 43.65 -77.37
CA ALA A 15 -12.80 43.28 -76.79
C ALA A 15 -12.81 43.35 -75.26
N ILE A 16 -13.44 44.37 -74.67
CA ILE A 16 -13.63 44.48 -73.22
C ILE A 16 -14.48 43.32 -72.70
N GLY A 17 -15.59 42.97 -73.38
CA GLY A 17 -16.46 41.85 -73.00
C GLY A 17 -15.78 40.48 -73.10
N LEU A 18 -14.98 40.24 -74.14
CA LEU A 18 -14.16 39.04 -74.29
C LEU A 18 -13.07 38.96 -73.21
N PHE A 19 -12.40 40.08 -72.92
CA PHE A 19 -11.42 40.16 -71.84
C PHE A 19 -12.08 39.88 -70.49
N PHE A 20 -13.28 40.40 -70.25
CA PHE A 20 -14.08 40.12 -69.05
C PHE A 20 -14.47 38.64 -68.95
N LEU A 21 -14.89 37.99 -70.04
CA LEU A 21 -15.23 36.56 -70.06
C LEU A 21 -14.01 35.66 -69.84
N ILE A 22 -12.86 35.99 -70.43
CA ILE A 22 -11.59 35.27 -70.20
C ILE A 22 -11.13 35.44 -68.76
N PHE A 23 -11.26 36.66 -68.22
CA PHE A 23 -10.91 36.96 -66.83
C PHE A 23 -11.84 36.23 -65.84
N ILE A 24 -13.15 36.22 -66.09
CA ILE A 24 -14.14 35.45 -65.30
C ILE A 24 -13.85 33.95 -65.41
N GLY A 25 -13.59 33.42 -66.61
CA GLY A 25 -13.24 32.03 -66.82
C GLY A 25 -11.96 31.63 -66.08
N SER A 26 -10.90 32.45 -66.15
CA SER A 26 -9.66 32.24 -65.41
C SER A 26 -9.89 32.27 -63.90
N ALA A 27 -10.62 33.25 -63.39
CA ALA A 27 -10.95 33.36 -61.96
C ALA A 27 -11.78 32.17 -61.44
N LEU A 28 -12.76 31.71 -62.23
CA LEU A 28 -13.55 30.49 -61.93
C LEU A 28 -12.68 29.24 -61.89
N THR A 29 -11.74 29.11 -62.83
CA THR A 29 -10.83 27.96 -62.89
C THR A 29 -9.88 27.94 -61.68
N THR A 30 -9.36 29.11 -61.29
CA THR A 30 -8.52 29.24 -60.08
C THR A 30 -9.31 28.94 -58.81
N ARG A 31 -10.56 29.38 -58.70
CA ARG A 31 -11.43 29.08 -57.56
C ARG A 31 -11.72 27.58 -57.46
N PHE A 32 -12.06 26.93 -58.57
CA PHE A 32 -12.34 25.49 -58.62
C PHE A 32 -11.13 24.63 -58.19
N GLN A 33 -9.92 25.01 -58.60
CA GLN A 33 -8.71 24.33 -58.12
C GLN A 33 -8.52 24.51 -56.61
N LYS A 34 -8.73 25.72 -56.08
CA LYS A 34 -8.61 25.97 -54.63
C LYS A 34 -9.64 25.20 -53.82
N ASP A 35 -10.89 25.08 -54.30
CA ASP A 35 -11.93 24.25 -53.65
C ASP A 35 -11.51 22.78 -53.59
N LYS A 36 -11.01 22.22 -54.70
CA LYS A 36 -10.55 20.83 -54.76
C LYS A 36 -9.39 20.57 -53.79
N THR A 37 -8.39 21.46 -53.74
CA THR A 37 -7.26 21.35 -52.82
C THR A 37 -7.70 21.50 -51.36
N TYR A 38 -8.63 22.41 -51.07
CA TYR A 38 -9.17 22.61 -49.73
C TYR A 38 -9.89 21.36 -49.21
N SER A 39 -10.82 20.79 -49.99
CA SER A 39 -11.54 19.57 -49.60
C SER A 39 -10.61 18.38 -49.40
N LYS A 40 -9.63 18.20 -50.28
CA LYS A 40 -8.64 17.12 -50.15
C LYS A 40 -7.77 17.28 -48.91
N ALA A 41 -7.41 18.52 -48.55
CA ALA A 41 -6.64 18.76 -47.34
C ALA A 41 -7.43 18.44 -46.06
N ILE A 42 -8.75 18.67 -46.04
CA ILE A 42 -9.59 18.29 -44.89
C ILE A 42 -9.67 16.77 -44.76
N GLU A 43 -9.85 16.05 -45.87
CA GLU A 43 -9.83 14.58 -45.89
C GLU A 43 -8.52 14.02 -45.32
N LEU A 44 -7.38 14.63 -45.68
CA LEU A 44 -6.07 14.25 -45.12
C LEU A 44 -5.97 14.51 -43.59
N ILE A 45 -6.60 15.57 -43.07
CA ILE A 45 -6.65 15.81 -41.62
C ILE A 45 -7.48 14.73 -40.93
N GLU A 46 -8.59 14.31 -41.52
CA GLU A 46 -9.43 13.22 -41.00
C GLU A 46 -8.69 11.88 -41.06
N ASP A 47 -7.87 11.65 -42.08
CA ASP A 47 -7.04 10.45 -42.25
C ASP A 47 -5.76 10.45 -41.39
N GLY A 48 -5.44 11.55 -40.70
CA GLY A 48 -4.26 11.68 -39.85
C GLY A 48 -2.96 12.08 -40.57
N ASP A 49 -3.01 12.40 -41.87
CA ASP A 49 -1.87 12.90 -42.64
C ASP A 49 -1.76 14.44 -42.55
N TYR A 50 -1.42 14.90 -41.34
CA TYR A 50 -1.38 16.32 -41.01
C TYR A 50 -0.32 17.10 -41.80
N GLU A 51 0.85 16.51 -42.05
CA GLU A 51 1.94 17.16 -42.78
C GLU A 51 1.53 17.49 -44.22
N THR A 52 0.97 16.50 -44.94
CA THR A 52 0.52 16.68 -46.31
C THR A 52 -0.68 17.65 -46.39
N ALA A 53 -1.59 17.60 -45.41
CA ALA A 53 -2.69 18.54 -45.31
C ALA A 53 -2.20 19.99 -45.15
N ILE A 54 -1.26 20.22 -44.24
CA ILE A 54 -0.66 21.54 -43.99
C ILE A 54 0.02 22.07 -45.25
N GLU A 55 0.76 21.23 -45.98
CA GLU A 55 1.42 21.63 -47.22
C GLU A 55 0.39 22.08 -48.27
N GLN A 56 -0.68 21.30 -48.47
CA GLN A 56 -1.75 21.64 -49.41
C GLN A 56 -2.46 22.94 -49.03
N LEU A 57 -2.78 23.15 -47.75
CA LEU A 57 -3.43 24.38 -47.28
C LEU A 57 -2.53 25.61 -47.42
N LYS A 58 -1.22 25.47 -47.25
CA LYS A 58 -0.26 26.57 -47.48
C LYS A 58 -0.28 27.06 -48.94
N THR A 59 -0.49 26.18 -49.92
CA THR A 59 -0.52 26.56 -51.34
C THR A 59 -1.70 27.46 -51.73
N ILE A 60 -2.82 27.39 -50.99
CA ILE A 60 -4.04 28.14 -51.31
C ILE A 60 -4.15 29.48 -50.56
N GLY A 61 -3.30 29.72 -49.54
CA GLY A 61 -3.15 30.98 -48.83
C GLY A 61 -4.32 31.31 -47.89
N LEU A 62 -4.88 32.52 -48.00
CA LEU A 62 -6.04 32.98 -47.20
C LEU A 62 -7.39 32.53 -47.80
N TYR A 63 -7.42 31.38 -48.49
CA TYR A 63 -8.65 30.87 -49.08
C TYR A 63 -9.52 30.22 -47.99
N GLN A 64 -10.74 30.72 -47.82
CA GLN A 64 -11.66 30.26 -46.76
C GLN A 64 -10.98 30.26 -45.38
N ASP A 65 -11.11 29.19 -44.61
CA ASP A 65 -10.52 29.02 -43.29
C ASP A 65 -9.17 28.28 -43.32
N ALA A 66 -8.47 28.22 -44.46
CA ALA A 66 -7.23 27.45 -44.63
C ALA A 66 -6.17 27.75 -43.55
N LYS A 67 -6.05 29.01 -43.11
CA LYS A 67 -5.14 29.39 -42.03
C LYS A 67 -5.52 28.75 -40.68
N ARG A 68 -6.81 28.64 -40.38
CA ARG A 68 -7.32 27.98 -39.16
C ARG A 68 -7.16 26.46 -39.25
N TYR A 69 -7.41 25.86 -40.41
CA TYR A 69 -7.14 24.43 -40.64
C TYR A 69 -5.66 24.06 -40.53
N ILE A 70 -4.73 24.93 -40.96
CA ILE A 70 -3.29 24.72 -40.74
C ILE A 70 -2.99 24.64 -39.24
N ALA A 71 -3.45 25.62 -38.46
CA ALA A 71 -3.24 25.62 -37.01
C ALA A 71 -3.91 24.41 -36.33
N TYR A 72 -5.10 24.03 -36.78
CA TYR A 72 -5.82 22.87 -36.28
C TYR A 72 -5.07 21.56 -36.57
N ALA A 73 -4.58 21.37 -37.80
CA ALA A 73 -3.75 20.21 -38.17
C ALA A 73 -2.43 20.17 -37.38
N GLN A 74 -1.81 21.33 -37.11
CA GLN A 74 -0.63 21.41 -36.24
C GLN A 74 -0.94 20.99 -34.80
N ALA A 75 -2.08 21.42 -34.26
CA ALA A 75 -2.50 21.03 -32.91
C ALA A 75 -2.76 19.52 -32.81
N LEU A 76 -3.42 18.94 -33.82
CA LEU A 76 -3.64 17.48 -33.92
C LEU A 76 -2.33 16.70 -34.02
N GLN A 77 -1.36 17.20 -34.78
CA GLN A 77 -0.02 16.61 -34.85
C GLN A 77 0.71 16.67 -33.50
N LEU A 78 0.69 17.81 -32.83
CA LEU A 78 1.29 17.94 -31.49
C LEU A 78 0.61 17.00 -30.48
N GLU A 79 -0.72 16.86 -30.57
CA GLU A 79 -1.48 15.92 -29.75
C GLU A 79 -1.06 14.46 -30.01
N SER A 80 -0.91 14.04 -31.28
CA SER A 80 -0.46 12.69 -31.61
C SER A 80 1.00 12.42 -31.21
N GLU A 81 1.83 13.46 -31.14
CA GLU A 81 3.22 13.42 -30.66
C GLU A 81 3.34 13.47 -29.12
N GLY A 82 2.23 13.63 -28.37
CA GLY A 82 2.25 13.74 -26.92
C GLY A 82 2.57 15.13 -26.36
N LYS A 83 2.69 16.16 -27.21
CA LYS A 83 2.99 17.56 -26.83
C LYS A 83 1.72 18.31 -26.45
N TYR A 84 1.04 17.81 -25.43
CA TYR A 84 -0.32 18.21 -25.09
C TYR A 84 -0.47 19.68 -24.68
N LYS A 85 0.50 20.24 -23.97
CA LYS A 85 0.46 21.65 -23.57
C LYS A 85 0.49 22.59 -24.77
N GLU A 86 1.38 22.33 -25.73
CA GLU A 86 1.47 23.09 -26.98
C GLU A 86 0.21 22.91 -27.84
N ALA A 87 -0.31 21.68 -27.94
CA ALA A 87 -1.55 21.39 -28.65
C ALA A 87 -2.75 22.15 -28.05
N ALA A 88 -2.91 22.14 -26.73
CA ALA A 88 -3.99 22.83 -26.03
C ALA A 88 -3.94 24.35 -26.24
N ASP A 89 -2.74 24.95 -26.21
CA ASP A 89 -2.58 26.39 -26.47
C ASP A 89 -3.03 26.78 -27.89
N ILE A 90 -2.74 25.94 -28.89
CA ILE A 90 -3.19 26.15 -30.26
C ILE A 90 -4.70 25.94 -30.38
N PHE A 91 -5.26 24.84 -29.84
CA PHE A 91 -6.71 24.60 -29.86
C PHE A 91 -7.49 25.73 -29.19
N ARG A 92 -7.00 26.28 -28.07
CA ARG A 92 -7.61 27.43 -27.39
C ARG A 92 -7.61 28.69 -28.27
N SER A 93 -6.55 28.90 -29.05
CA SER A 93 -6.48 30.01 -30.01
C SER A 93 -7.49 29.90 -31.18
N LEU A 94 -8.07 28.71 -31.36
CA LEU A 94 -9.03 28.37 -32.41
C LEU A 94 -10.48 28.30 -31.93
N GLU A 95 -10.81 28.93 -30.80
CA GLU A 95 -12.14 28.90 -30.17
C GLU A 95 -13.32 28.89 -31.17
N GLY A 96 -14.21 27.90 -31.03
CA GLY A 96 -15.39 27.72 -31.89
C GLY A 96 -15.10 27.16 -33.29
N PHE A 97 -13.87 26.72 -33.57
CA PHE A 97 -13.49 26.09 -34.83
C PHE A 97 -13.48 24.56 -34.71
N VAL A 98 -14.29 23.88 -35.53
CA VAL A 98 -14.43 22.40 -35.51
C VAL A 98 -14.77 21.92 -34.09
N ASP A 99 -13.93 21.11 -33.46
CA ASP A 99 -14.05 20.58 -32.09
C ASP A 99 -12.95 21.13 -31.17
N SER A 100 -12.20 22.15 -31.61
CA SER A 100 -11.00 22.66 -30.92
C SER A 100 -11.25 23.05 -29.46
N THR A 101 -12.39 23.68 -29.15
CA THR A 101 -12.78 24.00 -27.77
C THR A 101 -12.88 22.74 -26.91
N ASN A 102 -13.59 21.71 -27.39
CA ASN A 102 -13.75 20.45 -26.65
C ASN A 102 -12.41 19.71 -26.50
N ARG A 103 -11.55 19.74 -27.52
CA ARG A 103 -10.20 19.15 -27.44
C ARG A 103 -9.31 19.88 -26.45
N ALA A 104 -9.31 21.22 -26.46
CA ALA A 104 -8.56 22.01 -25.49
C ALA A 104 -8.99 21.68 -24.05
N GLU A 105 -10.30 21.67 -23.79
CA GLU A 105 -10.86 21.32 -22.47
C GLU A 105 -10.49 19.90 -22.04
N SER A 106 -10.58 18.92 -22.95
CA SER A 106 -10.19 17.53 -22.70
C SER A 106 -8.71 17.39 -22.36
N ILE A 107 -7.83 18.03 -23.14
CA ILE A 107 -6.39 18.01 -22.90
C ILE A 107 -6.06 18.69 -21.56
N GLU A 108 -6.66 19.85 -21.28
CA GLU A 108 -6.45 20.57 -20.01
C GLU A 108 -6.91 19.74 -18.81
N ALA A 109 -8.04 19.05 -18.90
CA ALA A 109 -8.52 18.16 -17.85
C ALA A 109 -7.51 17.04 -17.57
N ARG A 110 -6.94 16.41 -18.60
CA ARG A 110 -5.92 15.40 -18.44
C ARG A 110 -4.61 15.96 -17.85
N LEU A 111 -4.15 17.12 -18.31
CA LEU A 111 -2.94 17.76 -17.75
C LEU A 111 -3.11 18.09 -16.27
N LYS A 112 -4.30 18.55 -15.85
CA LYS A 112 -4.61 18.78 -14.44
C LYS A 112 -4.59 17.49 -13.63
N GLN A 113 -5.12 16.40 -14.18
CA GLN A 113 -5.08 15.09 -13.54
C GLN A 113 -3.63 14.59 -13.38
N GLU A 114 -2.81 14.69 -14.43
CA GLU A 114 -1.38 14.33 -14.38
C GLU A 114 -0.61 15.18 -13.36
N GLU A 115 -0.87 16.48 -13.28
CA GLU A 115 -0.25 17.38 -12.28
C GLU A 115 -0.66 17.01 -10.85
N GLN A 116 -1.93 16.63 -10.65
CA GLN A 116 -2.41 16.14 -9.35
C GLN A 116 -1.74 14.81 -8.97
N THR A 117 -1.66 13.87 -9.91
CA THR A 117 -0.97 12.58 -9.71
C THR A 117 0.51 12.77 -9.40
N GLU A 118 1.19 13.68 -10.10
CA GLU A 118 2.60 14.01 -9.84
C GLU A 118 2.79 14.59 -8.44
N ARG A 119 1.89 15.48 -8.01
CA ARG A 119 1.94 16.07 -6.68
C ARG A 119 1.75 15.02 -5.58
N ILE A 120 0.83 14.06 -5.77
CA ILE A 120 0.65 12.94 -4.83
C ILE A 120 1.91 12.08 -4.78
N TYR A 121 2.52 11.81 -5.94
CA TYR A 121 3.77 11.04 -6.02
C TYR A 121 4.92 11.73 -5.27
N GLU A 122 5.10 13.05 -5.43
CA GLU A 122 6.10 13.82 -4.69
C GLU A 122 5.89 13.74 -3.18
N GLN A 123 4.65 13.94 -2.72
CA GLN A 123 4.29 13.82 -1.31
C GLN A 123 4.53 12.42 -0.75
N ALA A 124 4.25 11.38 -1.55
CA ALA A 124 4.52 10.00 -1.16
C ALA A 124 6.02 9.75 -1.00
N THR A 125 6.84 10.24 -1.93
CA THR A 125 8.30 10.08 -1.85
C THR A 125 8.93 10.86 -0.70
N GLU A 126 8.37 12.02 -0.35
CA GLU A 126 8.74 12.79 0.84
C GLU A 126 8.41 12.01 2.11
N ALA A 127 7.16 11.55 2.26
CA ALA A 127 6.74 10.73 3.40
C ALA A 127 7.59 9.45 3.56
N TYR A 128 7.89 8.79 2.43
CA TYR A 128 8.76 7.62 2.41
C TYR A 128 10.18 7.95 2.91
N SER A 129 10.74 9.08 2.46
CA SER A 129 12.08 9.53 2.85
C SER A 129 12.16 9.94 4.32
N ASP A 130 11.06 10.46 4.86
CA ASP A 130 10.89 10.84 6.27
C ASP A 130 10.65 9.61 7.18
N GLY A 131 10.48 8.42 6.60
CA GLY A 131 10.20 7.18 7.33
C GLY A 131 8.73 6.97 7.71
N ASP A 132 7.83 7.82 7.23
CA ASP A 132 6.38 7.66 7.36
C ASP A 132 5.83 6.74 6.25
N TYR A 133 6.21 5.46 6.34
CA TYR A 133 5.88 4.47 5.32
C TYR A 133 4.38 4.16 5.22
N PHE A 134 3.61 4.38 6.30
CA PHE A 134 2.16 4.23 6.27
C PHE A 134 1.51 5.32 5.41
N LYS A 135 1.90 6.59 5.63
CA LYS A 135 1.45 7.71 4.79
C LYS A 135 1.93 7.56 3.34
N ALA A 136 3.18 7.12 3.15
CA ALA A 136 3.70 6.82 1.82
C ALA A 136 2.83 5.78 1.10
N TYR A 137 2.49 4.68 1.78
CA TYR A 137 1.61 3.64 1.24
C TYR A 137 0.23 4.20 0.86
N GLN A 138 -0.42 4.97 1.74
CA GLN A 138 -1.73 5.57 1.48
C GLN A 138 -1.71 6.41 0.19
N LEU A 139 -0.73 7.31 0.05
CA LEU A 139 -0.60 8.18 -1.12
C LEU A 139 -0.28 7.39 -2.39
N LEU A 140 0.60 6.38 -2.30
CA LEU A 140 0.96 5.54 -3.45
C LEU A 140 -0.20 4.68 -3.94
N ALA A 141 -1.07 4.22 -3.04
CA ALA A 141 -2.25 3.44 -3.38
C ALA A 141 -3.26 4.25 -4.22
N GLU A 142 -3.31 5.57 -4.06
CA GLU A 142 -4.18 6.46 -4.86
C GLU A 142 -3.73 6.60 -6.33
N ILE A 143 -2.44 6.42 -6.60
CA ILE A 143 -1.81 6.69 -7.90
C ILE A 143 -1.23 5.43 -8.55
N ASN A 144 -1.85 4.29 -8.28
CA ASN A 144 -1.39 2.98 -8.73
C ASN A 144 -0.89 3.00 -10.19
N GLU A 145 0.27 2.39 -10.45
CA GLU A 145 0.94 2.32 -11.77
C GLU A 145 1.56 3.64 -12.32
N TYR A 146 1.58 4.74 -11.55
CA TYR A 146 2.31 5.95 -11.93
C TYR A 146 3.81 5.90 -11.55
N LYS A 147 4.69 5.98 -12.55
CA LYS A 147 6.17 5.89 -12.38
C LYS A 147 6.57 4.63 -11.59
N ASN A 148 7.36 4.78 -10.53
CA ASN A 148 7.82 3.68 -9.67
C ASN A 148 6.87 3.42 -8.49
N SER A 149 5.61 3.91 -8.54
CA SER A 149 4.70 3.84 -7.39
C SER A 149 4.46 2.41 -6.92
N ALA A 150 4.34 1.43 -7.82
CA ALA A 150 4.14 0.02 -7.45
C ALA A 150 5.30 -0.57 -6.62
N ALA A 151 6.55 -0.28 -7.01
CA ALA A 151 7.73 -0.76 -6.27
C ALA A 151 7.85 -0.07 -4.90
N LEU A 152 7.61 1.25 -4.86
CA LEU A 152 7.61 2.00 -3.61
C LEU A 152 6.44 1.60 -2.69
N LEU A 153 5.28 1.27 -3.25
CA LEU A 153 4.10 0.84 -2.49
C LEU A 153 4.41 -0.45 -1.74
N LYS A 154 4.95 -1.44 -2.45
CA LYS A 154 5.37 -2.72 -1.88
C LYS A 154 6.45 -2.55 -0.80
N ASP A 155 7.46 -1.73 -1.06
CA ASP A 155 8.49 -1.50 -0.04
C ASP A 155 7.94 -0.72 1.16
N SER A 156 7.02 0.22 0.93
CA SER A 156 6.34 0.97 1.99
C SER A 156 5.52 0.07 2.90
N ILE A 157 4.73 -0.89 2.37
CA ILE A 157 3.96 -1.81 3.22
C ILE A 157 4.86 -2.76 4.00
N VAL A 158 5.94 -3.28 3.40
CA VAL A 158 6.92 -4.12 4.11
C VAL A 158 7.55 -3.34 5.27
N LYS A 159 7.97 -2.10 5.01
CA LYS A 159 8.57 -1.25 6.06
C LYS A 159 7.55 -0.79 7.10
N ALA A 160 6.32 -0.47 6.69
CA ALA A 160 5.23 -0.13 7.59
C ALA A 160 4.90 -1.31 8.52
N ASN A 161 4.84 -2.54 8.00
CA ASN A 161 4.58 -3.74 8.81
C ASN A 161 5.69 -4.06 9.80
N ARG A 162 6.95 -3.90 9.40
CA ARG A 162 8.08 -4.01 10.31
C ARG A 162 8.02 -2.98 11.44
N LEU A 163 7.42 -1.81 11.20
CA LEU A 163 7.25 -0.75 12.20
C LEU A 163 5.93 -0.79 12.98
N SER A 164 4.89 -1.46 12.47
CA SER A 164 3.55 -1.52 13.09
C SER A 164 3.46 -2.59 14.17
N ARG A 165 4.25 -3.67 14.05
CA ARG A 165 4.37 -4.69 15.10
C ARG A 165 5.39 -4.29 16.15
N SER A 166 5.04 -4.50 17.42
CA SER A 166 6.02 -4.41 18.51
C SER A 166 6.93 -5.62 18.48
N HIS A 167 7.87 -5.67 17.53
CA HIS A 167 8.91 -6.69 17.49
C HIS A 167 9.77 -6.69 18.78
N THR A 168 9.76 -5.60 19.56
CA THR A 168 10.61 -5.43 20.74
C THR A 168 9.93 -5.75 22.06
N ILE A 169 8.60 -5.95 22.09
CA ILE A 169 7.90 -6.50 23.27
C ILE A 169 6.93 -7.57 22.83
N SER A 170 6.89 -8.70 23.53
CA SER A 170 5.98 -9.78 23.20
C SER A 170 5.28 -10.28 24.44
N ALA A 171 3.95 -10.23 24.40
CA ALA A 171 3.06 -10.77 25.41
C ALA A 171 2.69 -12.21 25.04
N GLY A 172 3.31 -13.19 25.70
CA GLY A 172 2.93 -14.60 25.58
C GLY A 172 1.74 -14.96 26.48
N ILE A 173 1.60 -16.23 26.82
CA ILE A 173 0.49 -16.69 27.67
C ILE A 173 0.82 -16.53 29.17
N GLN A 174 2.00 -17.01 29.56
CA GLN A 174 2.47 -16.98 30.96
C GLN A 174 3.78 -16.19 31.12
N CYS A 175 4.24 -15.53 30.05
CA CYS A 175 5.47 -14.77 30.06
C CYS A 175 5.40 -13.56 29.14
N SER A 176 6.24 -12.59 29.45
CA SER A 176 6.52 -11.40 28.65
C SER A 176 7.99 -11.37 28.31
N ALA A 177 8.31 -10.90 27.10
CA ALA A 177 9.69 -10.62 26.70
C ALA A 177 9.81 -9.19 26.16
N GLY A 178 10.98 -8.58 26.36
CA GLY A 178 11.32 -7.27 25.83
C GLY A 178 12.76 -7.23 25.33
N VAL A 179 13.07 -6.43 24.32
CA VAL A 179 14.43 -6.26 23.78
C VAL A 179 14.94 -4.87 24.14
N THR A 180 16.13 -4.79 24.74
CA THR A 180 16.75 -3.52 25.07
C THR A 180 17.46 -2.89 23.86
N ASP A 181 17.79 -1.60 23.96
CA ASP A 181 18.66 -0.86 23.05
C ASP A 181 20.06 -1.50 22.82
N ARG A 182 20.45 -2.46 23.65
CA ARG A 182 21.70 -3.24 23.55
C ARG A 182 21.51 -4.64 22.99
N GLY A 183 20.31 -4.98 22.56
CA GLY A 183 19.98 -6.31 22.04
C GLY A 183 20.01 -7.43 23.07
N THR A 184 19.75 -7.10 24.34
CA THR A 184 19.55 -8.07 25.43
C THR A 184 18.06 -8.29 25.67
N VAL A 185 17.67 -9.49 26.10
CA VAL A 185 16.27 -9.81 26.38
C VAL A 185 15.94 -9.63 27.86
N LEU A 186 14.92 -8.82 28.15
CA LEU A 186 14.21 -8.75 29.42
C LEU A 186 13.10 -9.80 29.42
N PHE A 187 12.84 -10.42 30.56
CA PHE A 187 11.85 -11.49 30.69
C PHE A 187 11.09 -11.36 32.00
N SER A 188 9.79 -11.64 31.96
CA SER A 188 8.90 -11.67 33.13
C SER A 188 7.89 -12.80 33.00
N GLY A 189 7.33 -13.23 34.12
CA GLY A 189 6.33 -14.28 34.21
C GLY A 189 6.88 -15.60 34.71
N ARG A 190 6.11 -16.66 34.46
CA ARG A 190 6.42 -17.97 35.03
C ARG A 190 7.75 -18.49 34.47
N ASN A 191 8.70 -18.70 35.37
CA ASN A 191 10.10 -18.98 35.08
C ASN A 191 10.34 -20.43 34.57
N PHE A 192 9.81 -20.76 33.38
CA PHE A 192 9.75 -22.13 32.84
C PHE A 192 10.37 -22.30 31.45
N ILE A 193 10.55 -21.21 30.71
CA ILE A 193 11.29 -21.19 29.44
C ILE A 193 12.74 -20.91 29.81
N GLY A 194 13.70 -21.72 29.32
CA GLY A 194 15.10 -21.74 29.80
C GLY A 194 15.79 -20.39 30.00
N GLU A 195 15.52 -19.72 31.12
CA GLU A 195 15.95 -18.35 31.44
C GLU A 195 17.46 -18.21 31.42
N SER A 196 18.15 -19.24 31.92
CA SER A 196 19.61 -19.34 31.86
C SER A 196 20.18 -19.36 30.44
N GLU A 197 19.40 -19.82 29.45
CA GLU A 197 19.79 -19.77 28.04
C GLU A 197 19.52 -18.40 27.43
N ILE A 198 18.40 -17.76 27.79
CA ILE A 198 18.04 -16.41 27.32
C ILE A 198 19.09 -15.38 27.74
N GLN A 199 19.63 -15.49 28.96
CA GLN A 199 20.71 -14.60 29.45
C GLN A 199 22.01 -14.67 28.63
N LYS A 200 22.18 -15.70 27.79
CA LYS A 200 23.36 -15.83 26.91
C LYS A 200 23.13 -15.19 25.53
N TRP A 201 21.91 -14.78 25.23
CA TRP A 201 21.58 -14.18 23.94
C TRP A 201 22.14 -12.76 23.84
N SER A 202 22.56 -12.40 22.64
CA SER A 202 23.04 -11.08 22.28
C SER A 202 22.54 -10.74 20.88
N ASP A 203 22.63 -9.45 20.55
CA ASP A 203 22.33 -8.93 19.21
C ASP A 203 20.88 -9.21 18.76
N ILE A 204 19.99 -9.39 19.74
CA ILE A 204 18.56 -9.60 19.52
C ILE A 204 17.95 -8.28 19.08
N VAL A 205 17.20 -8.31 17.99
CA VAL A 205 16.46 -7.15 17.50
C VAL A 205 14.96 -7.34 17.75
N SER A 206 14.45 -8.57 17.62
CA SER A 206 13.03 -8.89 17.81
C SER A 206 12.83 -10.12 18.67
N VAL A 207 11.69 -10.18 19.37
CA VAL A 207 11.24 -11.34 20.16
C VAL A 207 9.80 -11.71 19.84
N SER A 208 9.51 -13.00 19.91
CA SER A 208 8.16 -13.55 19.84
C SER A 208 7.99 -14.61 20.92
N ALA A 209 6.97 -14.47 21.76
CA ALA A 209 6.76 -15.29 22.95
C ALA A 209 5.42 -16.04 22.89
N SER A 210 5.45 -17.33 23.18
CA SER A 210 4.27 -18.17 23.44
C SER A 210 4.34 -18.79 24.84
N ASN A 211 3.49 -19.78 25.13
CA ASN A 211 3.55 -20.54 26.39
C ASN A 211 4.80 -21.45 26.45
N GLU A 212 5.24 -21.98 25.32
CA GLU A 212 6.28 -23.03 25.29
C GLU A 212 7.58 -22.56 24.66
N ILE A 213 7.54 -21.53 23.80
CA ILE A 213 8.68 -21.06 23.01
C ILE A 213 8.85 -19.56 23.22
N LEU A 214 10.09 -19.14 23.44
CA LEU A 214 10.52 -17.76 23.20
C LEU A 214 11.50 -17.79 22.03
N ALA A 215 11.24 -17.03 20.99
CA ALA A 215 12.14 -16.80 19.88
C ALA A 215 12.80 -15.43 19.99
N GLY A 216 14.08 -15.35 19.64
CA GLY A 216 14.81 -14.11 19.45
C GLY A 216 15.40 -14.08 18.05
N LEU A 217 15.05 -13.07 17.27
CA LEU A 217 15.65 -12.78 15.97
C LEU A 217 16.87 -11.87 16.17
N ARG A 218 18.00 -12.25 15.58
CA ARG A 218 19.21 -11.43 15.58
C ARG A 218 19.26 -10.47 14.41
N GLY A 219 20.04 -9.42 14.58
CA GLY A 219 20.30 -8.43 13.52
C GLY A 219 20.84 -9.05 12.23
N ASP A 220 21.58 -10.16 12.30
CA ASP A 220 22.14 -10.88 11.15
C ASP A 220 21.17 -11.83 10.43
N GLY A 221 19.90 -11.88 10.87
CA GLY A 221 18.87 -12.75 10.31
C GLY A 221 18.90 -14.19 10.83
N SER A 222 19.77 -14.51 11.80
CA SER A 222 19.73 -15.80 12.52
C SER A 222 18.71 -15.78 13.66
N VAL A 223 18.21 -16.96 14.04
CA VAL A 223 17.18 -17.12 15.09
C VAL A 223 17.68 -17.98 16.23
N VAL A 224 17.39 -17.57 17.47
CA VAL A 224 17.57 -18.37 18.68
C VAL A 224 16.23 -18.65 19.33
N ILE A 225 16.15 -19.80 20.00
CA ILE A 225 14.94 -20.19 20.74
C ILE A 225 15.27 -20.71 22.13
N ALA A 226 14.42 -20.39 23.08
CA ALA A 226 14.35 -21.04 24.37
C ALA A 226 13.02 -21.78 24.46
N LYS A 227 13.06 -23.00 24.98
CA LYS A 227 11.91 -23.91 25.01
C LYS A 227 11.63 -24.34 26.44
N ARG A 228 10.35 -24.60 26.75
CA ARG A 228 9.96 -25.27 28.00
C ARG A 228 10.53 -26.69 28.03
N LYS A 229 11.03 -27.12 29.19
CA LYS A 229 11.65 -28.45 29.36
C LYS A 229 10.64 -29.60 29.50
N LEU A 230 9.34 -29.33 29.55
CA LEU A 230 8.33 -30.29 29.99
C LEU A 230 7.51 -30.84 28.82
N HIS A 231 7.71 -32.13 28.56
CA HIS A 231 6.82 -33.05 27.84
C HIS A 231 6.66 -32.78 26.34
N TYR A 232 6.81 -33.85 25.56
CA TYR A 232 6.75 -33.94 24.10
C TYR A 232 8.07 -33.72 23.36
N SER A 233 8.39 -34.71 22.53
CA SER A 233 9.61 -34.85 21.75
C SER A 233 9.53 -34.10 20.41
N TYR A 234 8.93 -32.91 20.37
CA TYR A 234 8.91 -32.12 19.14
C TYR A 234 10.26 -31.43 18.98
N ARG A 235 10.89 -31.63 17.82
CA ARG A 235 12.20 -31.07 17.51
C ARG A 235 12.00 -29.80 16.71
N ILE A 236 12.14 -28.67 17.37
CA ILE A 236 12.37 -27.38 16.69
C ILE A 236 13.87 -27.17 16.62
N ASP A 237 14.39 -27.09 15.40
CA ASP A 237 15.77 -26.76 15.08
C ASP A 237 15.82 -25.57 14.12
N VAL A 238 16.29 -24.44 14.64
CA VAL A 238 16.44 -23.19 13.89
C VAL A 238 17.91 -22.86 13.61
N SER A 239 18.83 -23.80 13.87
CA SER A 239 20.27 -23.54 13.78
C SER A 239 20.74 -23.17 12.37
N GLU A 240 20.02 -23.64 11.34
CA GLU A 240 20.28 -23.34 9.92
C GLU A 240 19.39 -22.20 9.39
N TRP A 241 18.60 -21.55 10.25
CA TRP A 241 17.80 -20.39 9.85
C TRP A 241 18.70 -19.17 9.74
N ASN A 242 18.79 -18.64 8.52
CA ASN A 242 19.49 -17.41 8.15
C ASN A 242 18.54 -16.55 7.31
N ASP A 243 18.86 -15.28 7.08
CA ASP A 243 18.05 -14.36 6.25
C ASP A 243 16.59 -14.18 6.71
N ILE A 244 16.32 -14.44 7.99
CA ILE A 244 15.01 -14.22 8.59
C ILE A 244 14.84 -12.74 8.93
N ILE A 245 13.68 -12.19 8.62
CA ILE A 245 13.33 -10.78 8.87
C ILE A 245 12.20 -10.60 9.89
N ASP A 246 11.41 -11.66 10.14
CA ASP A 246 10.38 -11.70 11.18
C ASP A 246 10.19 -13.14 11.66
N VAL A 247 9.77 -13.29 12.92
CA VAL A 247 9.50 -14.58 13.56
C VAL A 247 8.18 -14.52 14.34
N ALA A 248 7.38 -15.58 14.22
CA ALA A 248 6.15 -15.74 14.98
C ALA A 248 6.13 -17.14 15.62
N VAL A 249 5.80 -17.22 16.92
CA VAL A 249 5.73 -18.48 17.66
C VAL A 249 4.29 -18.82 18.03
N GLY A 250 3.83 -19.99 17.60
CA GLY A 250 2.58 -20.57 18.07
C GLY A 250 2.79 -21.40 19.35
N GLU A 251 1.86 -22.30 19.66
CA GLU A 251 1.93 -23.10 20.88
C GLU A 251 3.16 -24.00 20.89
N GLN A 252 3.41 -24.72 19.80
CA GLN A 252 4.50 -25.71 19.70
C GLN A 252 5.20 -25.69 18.33
N TYR A 253 5.12 -24.56 17.63
CA TYR A 253 5.77 -24.33 16.35
C TYR A 253 6.25 -22.88 16.23
N ILE A 254 7.12 -22.65 15.25
CA ILE A 254 7.68 -21.36 14.92
C ILE A 254 7.66 -21.18 13.40
N VAL A 255 7.36 -19.97 12.96
CA VAL A 255 7.40 -19.52 11.57
C VAL A 255 8.43 -18.41 11.44
N GLY A 256 9.24 -18.46 10.39
CA GLY A 256 10.19 -17.43 10.01
C GLY A 256 9.87 -16.90 8.62
N LEU A 257 9.80 -15.58 8.49
CA LEU A 257 9.63 -14.88 7.22
C LEU A 257 10.99 -14.44 6.67
N ARG A 258 11.22 -14.66 5.37
CA ARG A 258 12.44 -14.26 4.65
C ARG A 258 12.24 -12.95 3.89
N ALA A 259 13.35 -12.29 3.57
CA ALA A 259 13.34 -11.01 2.84
C ALA A 259 12.74 -11.09 1.42
N ASP A 260 12.72 -12.28 0.82
CA ASP A 260 12.13 -12.53 -0.50
C ASP A 260 10.62 -12.84 -0.45
N GLY A 261 10.02 -12.81 0.75
CA GLY A 261 8.59 -13.09 0.97
C GLY A 261 8.24 -14.57 1.05
N THR A 262 9.22 -15.47 1.12
CA THR A 262 9.00 -16.90 1.39
C THR A 262 9.05 -17.19 2.90
N LEU A 263 8.45 -18.31 3.30
CA LEU A 263 8.33 -18.72 4.70
C LEU A 263 9.12 -20.01 4.99
N THR A 264 9.43 -20.22 6.26
CA THR A 264 9.90 -21.50 6.77
C THR A 264 9.26 -21.76 8.13
N ALA A 265 8.98 -23.02 8.45
CA ALA A 265 8.39 -23.39 9.73
C ALA A 265 9.07 -24.62 10.34
N GLN A 266 8.98 -24.74 11.66
CA GLN A 266 9.44 -25.88 12.44
C GLN A 266 8.50 -26.11 13.62
N GLY A 267 8.24 -27.36 13.97
CA GLY A 267 7.45 -27.72 15.15
C GLY A 267 6.37 -28.75 14.88
N ILE A 268 5.31 -28.70 15.69
CA ILE A 268 4.13 -29.55 15.49
C ILE A 268 3.25 -28.96 14.40
N ASP A 269 2.68 -29.86 13.60
CA ASP A 269 1.81 -29.56 12.47
C ASP A 269 0.54 -30.43 12.56
N GLY A 270 -0.16 -30.35 13.70
CA GLY A 270 -1.30 -31.22 13.98
C GLY A 270 -2.54 -30.84 13.18
N TYR A 271 -2.62 -29.57 12.77
CA TYR A 271 -3.74 -28.97 12.06
C TYR A 271 -3.32 -28.36 10.72
N GLY A 272 -2.07 -28.55 10.28
CA GLY A 272 -1.52 -27.92 9.09
C GLY A 272 -1.01 -26.49 9.34
N GLU A 273 -0.65 -26.15 10.58
CA GLU A 273 -0.15 -24.81 10.95
C GLU A 273 1.13 -24.41 10.21
N THR A 274 1.89 -25.40 9.76
CA THR A 274 3.17 -25.24 9.06
C THR A 274 3.06 -25.51 7.56
N ASP A 275 1.85 -25.79 7.04
CA ASP A 275 1.57 -25.97 5.61
C ASP A 275 1.56 -24.63 4.85
N ILE A 276 2.70 -23.94 4.87
CA ILE A 276 2.89 -22.57 4.37
C ILE A 276 3.95 -22.46 3.26
N ASP A 277 4.53 -23.58 2.83
CA ASP A 277 5.65 -23.61 1.88
C ASP A 277 5.28 -23.06 0.49
N GLU A 278 3.99 -23.09 0.13
CA GLU A 278 3.46 -22.58 -1.14
C GLU A 278 3.17 -21.06 -1.10
N TRP A 279 3.22 -20.44 0.10
CA TRP A 279 2.96 -19.01 0.24
C TRP A 279 4.17 -18.22 -0.27
N THR A 280 3.90 -17.22 -1.10
CA THR A 280 4.91 -16.34 -1.67
C THR A 280 4.47 -14.90 -1.51
N ASP A 281 5.43 -13.97 -1.65
CA ASP A 281 5.16 -12.54 -1.54
C ASP A 281 4.57 -12.09 -0.19
N ILE A 282 4.85 -12.86 0.87
CA ILE A 282 4.40 -12.54 2.22
C ILE A 282 5.20 -11.37 2.77
N VAL A 283 4.49 -10.38 3.32
CA VAL A 283 5.05 -9.15 3.91
C VAL A 283 4.91 -9.11 5.43
N GLN A 284 4.05 -9.94 6.01
CA GLN A 284 3.86 -10.07 7.45
C GLN A 284 3.35 -11.46 7.80
N ILE A 285 3.77 -11.97 8.97
CA ILE A 285 3.27 -13.20 9.57
C ILE A 285 2.73 -12.94 10.98
N ASP A 286 1.75 -13.71 11.43
CA ASP A 286 1.35 -13.82 12.83
C ASP A 286 0.89 -15.26 13.11
N THR A 287 0.95 -15.69 14.37
CA THR A 287 0.60 -17.04 14.79
C THR A 287 -0.32 -16.99 15.99
N GLY A 288 -1.46 -17.67 15.90
CA GLY A 288 -2.22 -18.08 17.06
C GLY A 288 -1.63 -19.36 17.66
N TRP A 289 -2.33 -19.97 18.61
CA TRP A 289 -1.85 -21.23 19.20
C TRP A 289 -1.65 -22.35 18.18
N GLN A 290 -2.58 -22.48 17.23
CA GLN A 290 -2.68 -23.59 16.28
C GLN A 290 -3.02 -23.12 14.87
N HIS A 291 -2.68 -21.89 14.50
CA HIS A 291 -2.81 -21.43 13.12
C HIS A 291 -1.85 -20.29 12.81
N THR A 292 -1.38 -20.26 11.57
CA THR A 292 -0.50 -19.24 11.02
C THR A 292 -1.32 -18.34 10.09
N VAL A 293 -1.10 -17.03 10.16
CA VAL A 293 -1.67 -16.02 9.28
C VAL A 293 -0.55 -15.32 8.54
N GLY A 294 -0.66 -15.21 7.23
CA GLY A 294 0.23 -14.41 6.38
C GLY A 294 -0.54 -13.28 5.73
N LEU A 295 0.09 -12.12 5.54
CA LEU A 295 -0.39 -11.04 4.69
C LEU A 295 0.57 -10.93 3.50
N ASP A 296 0.05 -10.96 2.28
CA ASP A 296 0.88 -10.71 1.10
C ASP A 296 0.92 -9.22 0.71
N SER A 297 1.80 -8.88 -0.24
CA SER A 297 2.01 -7.48 -0.63
C SER A 297 0.80 -6.83 -1.33
N THR A 298 -0.19 -7.63 -1.73
CA THR A 298 -1.44 -7.15 -2.33
C THR A 298 -2.53 -6.87 -1.29
N GLY A 299 -2.28 -7.23 -0.02
CA GLY A 299 -3.23 -7.09 1.07
C GLY A 299 -4.13 -8.30 1.25
N VAL A 300 -3.83 -9.43 0.61
CA VAL A 300 -4.60 -10.68 0.77
C VAL A 300 -4.06 -11.48 1.95
N VAL A 301 -5.00 -12.03 2.73
CA VAL A 301 -4.73 -12.81 3.94
C VAL A 301 -4.71 -14.30 3.62
N HIS A 302 -3.64 -14.96 4.05
CA HIS A 302 -3.43 -16.41 3.95
C HIS A 302 -3.53 -17.02 5.35
N ILE A 303 -4.15 -18.19 5.48
CA ILE A 303 -4.34 -18.86 6.77
C ILE A 303 -4.05 -20.35 6.63
N ALA A 304 -3.26 -20.89 7.54
CA ALA A 304 -2.93 -22.32 7.66
C ALA A 304 -3.17 -22.77 9.09
N GLY A 305 -3.58 -24.03 9.31
CA GLY A 305 -3.85 -24.56 10.64
C GLY A 305 -5.33 -24.65 11.03
N PHE A 306 -5.58 -24.66 12.33
CA PHE A 306 -6.90 -24.84 12.93
C PHE A 306 -7.89 -23.78 12.45
N ARG A 307 -9.02 -24.24 11.89
CA ARG A 307 -10.13 -23.42 11.34
C ARG A 307 -9.72 -22.49 10.18
N ALA A 308 -8.60 -22.73 9.51
CA ALA A 308 -8.17 -21.91 8.38
C ALA A 308 -9.27 -21.73 7.32
N GLU A 309 -9.91 -22.82 6.86
CA GLU A 309 -10.99 -22.74 5.85
C GLU A 309 -12.19 -21.90 6.34
N GLU A 310 -12.57 -22.03 7.61
CA GLU A 310 -13.70 -21.29 8.17
C GLU A 310 -13.41 -19.79 8.23
N LEU A 311 -12.22 -19.43 8.73
CA LEU A 311 -11.77 -18.04 8.81
C LEU A 311 -11.61 -17.42 7.41
N LEU A 312 -11.08 -18.16 6.43
CA LEU A 312 -10.99 -17.71 5.05
C LEU A 312 -12.37 -17.47 4.42
N ASN A 313 -13.34 -18.34 4.69
CA ASN A 313 -14.71 -18.15 4.22
C ASN A 313 -15.37 -16.91 4.87
N GLU A 314 -15.14 -16.67 6.17
CA GLU A 314 -15.63 -15.45 6.83
C GLU A 314 -15.00 -14.17 6.24
N ILE A 315 -13.71 -14.19 5.87
CA ILE A 315 -13.05 -13.08 5.15
C ILE A 315 -13.69 -12.89 3.78
N ALA A 316 -13.94 -13.98 3.04
CA ALA A 316 -14.54 -13.93 1.72
C ALA A 316 -15.98 -13.39 1.75
N ASP A 317 -16.77 -13.79 2.75
CA ASP A 317 -18.14 -13.26 2.96
C ASP A 317 -18.14 -11.75 3.26
N LYS A 318 -17.03 -11.23 3.81
CA LYS A 318 -16.80 -9.80 4.11
C LYS A 318 -15.78 -9.16 3.16
N GLN A 319 -15.68 -9.62 1.92
CA GLN A 319 -14.67 -9.15 0.96
C GLN A 319 -14.63 -7.62 0.77
N ASP A 320 -15.77 -6.93 0.89
CA ASP A 320 -15.84 -5.47 0.73
C ASP A 320 -15.17 -4.74 1.92
N GLU A 321 -15.18 -5.36 3.10
CA GLU A 321 -14.53 -4.86 4.32
C GLU A 321 -13.04 -5.21 4.33
N TRP A 322 -12.66 -6.42 3.90
CA TRP A 322 -11.28 -6.91 3.84
C TRP A 322 -10.51 -6.41 2.61
N THR A 323 -10.61 -5.11 2.35
CA THR A 323 -9.87 -4.40 1.31
C THR A 323 -8.83 -3.46 1.90
N ASN A 324 -7.70 -3.30 1.19
CA ASN A 324 -6.58 -2.44 1.60
C ASN A 324 -6.05 -2.75 3.00
N VAL A 325 -6.03 -4.04 3.37
CA VAL A 325 -5.43 -4.50 4.63
C VAL A 325 -3.93 -4.33 4.52
N VAL A 326 -3.36 -3.57 5.46
CA VAL A 326 -1.93 -3.28 5.50
C VAL A 326 -1.20 -4.03 6.58
N SER A 327 -1.88 -4.44 7.65
CA SER A 327 -1.32 -5.24 8.74
C SER A 327 -2.35 -6.24 9.24
N ILE A 328 -1.88 -7.41 9.68
CA ILE A 328 -2.68 -8.43 10.34
C ILE A 328 -2.21 -8.67 11.78
N SER A 329 -3.13 -9.15 12.61
CA SER A 329 -2.77 -9.82 13.86
C SER A 329 -3.77 -10.93 14.15
N THR A 330 -3.34 -11.94 14.90
CA THR A 330 -4.20 -13.04 15.30
C THR A 330 -3.95 -13.47 16.73
N GLY A 331 -5.01 -13.93 17.40
CA GLY A 331 -4.94 -14.47 18.74
C GLY A 331 -6.02 -15.53 18.95
N GLY A 332 -5.87 -16.35 19.98
CA GLY A 332 -6.80 -17.43 20.31
C GLY A 332 -6.10 -18.69 20.79
N SER A 333 -6.73 -19.35 21.76
CA SER A 333 -6.27 -20.58 22.41
C SER A 333 -7.07 -21.80 21.97
N SER A 334 -6.36 -22.87 21.65
CA SER A 334 -6.92 -24.21 21.50
C SER A 334 -6.92 -24.98 22.82
N GLY A 335 -7.71 -24.52 23.79
CA GLY A 335 -8.04 -25.31 24.96
C GLY A 335 -9.12 -26.37 24.66
N ARG A 336 -9.21 -27.42 25.49
CA ARG A 336 -10.40 -28.32 25.56
C ARG A 336 -11.72 -27.59 25.89
N SER A 337 -11.66 -26.28 26.12
CA SER A 337 -12.80 -25.40 26.35
C SER A 337 -13.24 -24.79 25.02
N THR A 338 -14.54 -24.69 24.79
CA THR A 338 -15.14 -24.16 23.55
C THR A 338 -14.95 -22.64 23.35
N LEU A 339 -14.04 -22.00 24.09
CA LEU A 339 -13.85 -20.55 24.21
C LEU A 339 -12.45 -20.17 23.71
N GLY A 340 -12.31 -19.13 22.88
CA GLY A 340 -11.03 -18.62 22.38
C GLY A 340 -10.56 -19.25 21.06
N LYS A 341 -11.48 -19.62 20.16
CA LYS A 341 -11.22 -20.46 18.98
C LYS A 341 -10.41 -19.81 17.83
N GLY A 342 -9.64 -18.77 18.11
CA GLY A 342 -8.94 -18.00 17.09
C GLY A 342 -9.80 -16.88 16.51
N HIS A 343 -9.21 -15.69 16.36
CA HIS A 343 -9.75 -14.59 15.58
C HIS A 343 -8.61 -13.86 14.85
N ILE A 344 -8.94 -13.19 13.75
CA ILE A 344 -7.99 -12.45 12.94
C ILE A 344 -8.49 -11.02 12.81
N VAL A 345 -7.56 -10.08 12.95
CA VAL A 345 -7.79 -8.65 12.88
C VAL A 345 -6.94 -8.08 11.75
N GLY A 346 -7.56 -7.28 10.89
CA GLY A 346 -6.90 -6.58 9.79
C GLY A 346 -6.96 -5.06 10.01
N LEU A 347 -5.80 -4.41 10.00
CA LEU A 347 -5.68 -2.96 9.95
C LEU A 347 -5.76 -2.51 8.50
N ARG A 348 -6.68 -1.60 8.19
CA ARG A 348 -6.82 -1.02 6.85
C ARG A 348 -5.99 0.23 6.71
N SER A 349 -5.59 0.54 5.48
CA SER A 349 -4.77 1.72 5.18
C SER A 349 -5.46 3.05 5.55
N ASP A 350 -6.78 3.09 5.71
CA ASP A 350 -7.52 4.28 6.15
C ASP A 350 -7.55 4.46 7.68
N GLY A 351 -6.86 3.60 8.44
CA GLY A 351 -6.83 3.64 9.90
C GLY A 351 -8.07 3.02 10.57
N THR A 352 -8.94 2.34 9.80
CA THR A 352 -10.03 1.50 10.32
C THR A 352 -9.56 0.04 10.50
N VAL A 353 -10.35 -0.76 11.22
CA VAL A 353 -10.00 -2.15 11.56
C VAL A 353 -11.16 -3.07 11.26
N VAL A 354 -10.86 -4.27 10.77
CA VAL A 354 -11.82 -5.36 10.50
C VAL A 354 -11.43 -6.62 11.27
N ALA A 355 -12.41 -7.47 11.57
CA ALA A 355 -12.16 -8.72 12.30
C ALA A 355 -13.11 -9.86 11.88
N VAL A 356 -12.60 -11.09 11.97
CA VAL A 356 -13.32 -12.36 11.73
C VAL A 356 -12.93 -13.41 12.78
N GLY A 357 -13.75 -14.46 12.91
CA GLY A 357 -13.50 -15.57 13.82
C GLY A 357 -14.26 -15.47 15.14
N ASP A 358 -13.70 -16.06 16.19
CA ASP A 358 -14.38 -16.15 17.49
C ASP A 358 -14.65 -14.76 18.07
N ASN A 359 -15.93 -14.47 18.35
CA ASN A 359 -16.37 -13.24 18.99
C ASN A 359 -17.13 -13.51 20.30
N SER A 360 -16.88 -14.67 20.94
CA SER A 360 -17.57 -15.07 22.19
C SER A 360 -17.40 -14.07 23.34
N PHE A 361 -16.35 -13.23 23.28
CA PHE A 361 -16.04 -12.18 24.25
C PHE A 361 -16.03 -10.79 23.60
N GLY A 362 -16.61 -10.56 22.43
CA GLY A 362 -16.58 -9.23 21.81
C GLY A 362 -15.19 -8.79 21.31
N GLN A 363 -14.22 -9.70 21.20
CA GLN A 363 -12.87 -9.41 20.72
C GLN A 363 -12.82 -8.91 19.27
N CYS A 364 -13.89 -9.11 18.49
CA CYS A 364 -14.04 -8.63 17.12
C CYS A 364 -14.84 -7.32 17.01
N ASN A 365 -15.26 -6.68 18.12
CA ASN A 365 -16.07 -5.44 18.08
C ASN A 365 -15.18 -4.20 17.83
N VAL A 366 -14.65 -4.10 16.61
CA VAL A 366 -13.67 -3.08 16.17
C VAL A 366 -14.28 -2.02 15.24
N GLU A 367 -15.57 -2.11 14.94
CA GLU A 367 -16.27 -1.32 13.90
C GLU A 367 -16.19 0.20 14.10
N GLU A 368 -16.08 0.67 15.34
CA GLU A 368 -16.00 2.10 15.70
C GLU A 368 -14.55 2.63 15.76
N TRP A 369 -13.54 1.78 15.53
CA TRP A 369 -12.14 2.18 15.69
C TRP A 369 -11.67 3.03 14.51
N ARG A 370 -11.00 4.14 14.83
CA ARG A 370 -10.46 5.12 13.87
C ARG A 370 -9.07 5.54 14.30
N ASP A 371 -8.30 6.05 13.34
CA ASP A 371 -6.95 6.57 13.53
C ASP A 371 -5.96 5.53 14.08
N ILE A 372 -6.21 4.25 13.79
CA ILE A 372 -5.37 3.13 14.25
C ILE A 372 -4.13 3.02 13.39
N ILE A 373 -2.97 2.81 14.03
CA ILE A 373 -1.66 2.66 13.38
C ILE A 373 -0.98 1.33 13.71
N ALA A 374 -1.46 0.60 14.70
CA ALA A 374 -1.03 -0.76 15.02
C ALA A 374 -2.16 -1.54 15.70
N ILE A 375 -2.15 -2.85 15.52
CA ILE A 375 -3.12 -3.79 16.11
C ILE A 375 -2.39 -4.96 16.76
N SER A 376 -3.00 -5.54 17.79
CA SER A 376 -2.54 -6.80 18.37
C SER A 376 -3.74 -7.56 18.94
N ALA A 377 -3.84 -8.84 18.59
CA ALA A 377 -4.90 -9.74 19.03
C ALA A 377 -4.37 -10.69 20.12
N GLY A 378 -5.02 -10.68 21.28
CA GLY A 378 -4.81 -11.66 22.35
C GLY A 378 -5.78 -12.83 22.23
N ASP A 379 -5.91 -13.67 23.27
CA ASP A 379 -6.84 -14.82 23.15
C ASP A 379 -8.31 -14.44 23.32
N TYR A 380 -8.58 -13.36 24.05
CA TYR A 380 -9.94 -12.92 24.40
C TYR A 380 -10.21 -11.43 24.15
N HIS A 381 -9.23 -10.70 23.61
CA HIS A 381 -9.34 -9.26 23.40
C HIS A 381 -8.51 -8.82 22.19
N THR A 382 -8.88 -7.67 21.63
CA THR A 382 -8.10 -6.96 20.61
C THR A 382 -7.66 -5.62 21.17
N VAL A 383 -6.47 -5.16 20.77
CA VAL A 383 -5.90 -3.87 21.14
C VAL A 383 -5.51 -3.11 19.86
N GLY A 384 -5.79 -1.81 19.84
CA GLY A 384 -5.39 -0.89 18.77
C GLY A 384 -4.63 0.30 19.32
N LEU A 385 -3.50 0.64 18.71
CA LEU A 385 -2.74 1.87 19.00
C LEU A 385 -3.19 2.96 18.05
N LYS A 386 -3.52 4.13 18.58
CA LYS A 386 -3.89 5.32 17.81
C LYS A 386 -2.66 6.16 17.44
N SER A 387 -2.79 6.93 16.37
CA SER A 387 -1.76 7.86 15.89
C SER A 387 -1.37 8.94 16.91
N ASP A 388 -2.25 9.25 17.86
CA ASP A 388 -2.00 10.19 18.97
C ASP A 388 -1.26 9.56 20.16
N GLY A 389 -0.89 8.28 20.08
CA GLY A 389 -0.20 7.55 21.14
C GLY A 389 -1.10 7.03 22.26
N THR A 390 -2.42 7.09 22.09
CA THR A 390 -3.41 6.47 23.00
C THR A 390 -3.79 5.06 22.52
N VAL A 391 -4.39 4.25 23.41
CA VAL A 391 -4.72 2.84 23.12
C VAL A 391 -6.22 2.58 23.31
N VAL A 392 -6.80 1.82 22.38
CA VAL A 392 -8.16 1.28 22.47
C VAL A 392 -8.12 -0.24 22.58
N THR A 393 -9.16 -0.82 23.17
CA THR A 393 -9.29 -2.27 23.29
C THR A 393 -10.76 -2.68 23.29
N THR A 394 -11.03 -3.89 22.79
CA THR A 394 -12.34 -4.52 22.85
C THR A 394 -12.24 -5.90 23.47
N GLN A 395 -13.10 -6.13 24.46
CA GLN A 395 -13.36 -7.39 25.13
C GLN A 395 -14.68 -7.23 25.91
N SER A 396 -15.33 -8.33 26.29
CA SER A 396 -16.58 -8.30 27.05
C SER A 396 -16.30 -7.84 28.48
N GLU A 397 -17.03 -6.83 28.95
CA GLU A 397 -16.93 -6.33 30.33
C GLU A 397 -17.42 -7.35 31.38
N SER A 398 -18.10 -8.43 30.94
CA SER A 398 -18.76 -9.39 31.84
C SER A 398 -17.87 -10.53 32.34
N GLU A 399 -16.70 -10.77 31.73
CA GLU A 399 -15.85 -11.93 32.05
C GLU A 399 -14.40 -11.51 32.29
N LEU A 400 -13.83 -11.97 33.40
CA LEU A 400 -12.48 -11.63 33.86
C LEU A 400 -11.39 -12.24 32.97
N PRO A 401 -10.20 -11.61 32.88
CA PRO A 401 -9.68 -10.53 33.71
C PRO A 401 -9.76 -9.11 33.08
N LYS A 402 -9.73 -8.09 33.95
CA LYS A 402 -10.05 -6.68 33.65
C LYS A 402 -8.98 -5.93 32.83
N THR A 403 -8.75 -6.32 31.58
CA THR A 403 -7.81 -5.65 30.66
C THR A 403 -8.29 -4.23 30.28
N CYS A 404 -9.60 -4.01 30.12
CA CYS A 404 -10.14 -2.77 29.52
C CYS A 404 -10.21 -1.53 30.42
N GLU A 405 -10.22 -1.65 31.76
CA GLU A 405 -10.34 -0.47 32.64
C GLU A 405 -9.03 0.32 32.75
N ILE A 406 -7.86 -0.31 32.54
CA ILE A 406 -6.55 0.30 32.82
C ILE A 406 -5.93 0.93 31.56
N ILE A 407 -6.24 0.40 30.38
CA ILE A 407 -5.57 0.77 29.12
C ILE A 407 -6.03 2.14 28.59
N ARG A 408 -7.22 2.62 28.97
CA ARG A 408 -7.79 3.88 28.47
C ARG A 408 -6.98 5.13 28.85
N ASP A 409 -6.16 5.04 29.91
CA ASP A 409 -5.33 6.15 30.39
C ASP A 409 -3.89 6.09 29.86
N TRP A 410 -3.57 5.10 29.02
CA TRP A 410 -2.24 4.99 28.41
C TRP A 410 -2.05 6.06 27.34
N VAL A 411 -0.94 6.78 27.47
CA VAL A 411 -0.50 7.86 26.58
C VAL A 411 0.98 7.68 26.28
N ASP A 412 1.45 8.33 25.21
CA ASP A 412 2.84 8.24 24.73
C ASP A 412 3.25 6.81 24.37
N VAL A 413 2.29 5.96 24.00
CA VAL A 413 2.53 4.58 23.57
C VAL A 413 3.04 4.58 22.13
N THR A 414 4.08 3.78 21.89
CA THR A 414 4.70 3.61 20.57
C THR A 414 4.55 2.20 20.01
N ALA A 415 4.26 1.22 20.86
CA ALA A 415 4.06 -0.16 20.46
C ALA A 415 3.20 -0.93 21.49
N ILE A 416 2.46 -1.93 21.01
CA ILE A 416 1.53 -2.74 21.82
C ILE A 416 1.75 -4.24 21.55
N SER A 417 1.46 -5.08 22.54
CA SER A 417 1.40 -6.54 22.37
C SER A 417 0.35 -7.15 23.29
N ALA A 418 -0.57 -7.92 22.73
CA ALA A 418 -1.64 -8.61 23.43
C ALA A 418 -1.32 -10.10 23.59
N GLY A 419 -1.40 -10.61 24.82
CA GLY A 419 -1.19 -12.02 25.14
C GLY A 419 -2.49 -12.75 25.51
N TYR A 420 -2.39 -13.79 26.33
CA TYR A 420 -3.54 -14.63 26.74
C TYR A 420 -4.73 -13.85 27.31
N GLY A 421 -4.47 -12.82 28.11
CA GLY A 421 -5.52 -12.00 28.73
C GLY A 421 -4.96 -10.74 29.38
N TYR A 422 -3.83 -10.27 28.87
CA TYR A 422 -3.16 -9.06 29.30
C TYR A 422 -2.51 -8.38 28.10
N THR A 423 -2.12 -7.13 28.28
CA THR A 423 -1.54 -6.29 27.25
C THR A 423 -0.28 -5.63 27.79
N LEU A 424 0.73 -5.52 26.93
CA LEU A 424 1.92 -4.70 27.12
C LEU A 424 1.84 -3.44 26.24
N ALA A 425 2.34 -2.32 26.75
CA ALA A 425 2.60 -1.12 25.97
C ALA A 425 4.02 -0.61 26.20
N LEU A 426 4.73 -0.35 25.11
CA LEU A 426 6.02 0.32 25.10
C LEU A 426 5.81 1.82 24.93
N LYS A 427 6.31 2.60 25.89
CA LYS A 427 6.26 4.06 25.83
C LYS A 427 7.43 4.63 25.04
N SER A 428 7.28 5.87 24.59
CA SER A 428 8.31 6.62 23.84
C SER A 428 9.61 6.85 24.63
N ASP A 429 9.58 6.74 25.96
CA ASP A 429 10.75 6.84 26.83
C ASP A 429 11.49 5.50 27.05
N GLY A 430 11.04 4.42 26.39
CA GLY A 430 11.63 3.09 26.50
C GLY A 430 11.23 2.31 27.75
N THR A 431 10.21 2.77 28.50
CA THR A 431 9.59 2.01 29.60
C THR A 431 8.40 1.17 29.12
N VAL A 432 8.04 0.13 29.86
CA VAL A 432 6.92 -0.76 29.52
C VAL A 432 5.87 -0.74 30.62
N GLN A 433 4.60 -0.71 30.22
CA GLN A 433 3.46 -0.87 31.10
C GLN A 433 2.69 -2.15 30.75
N ALA A 434 2.07 -2.77 31.74
CA ALA A 434 1.25 -3.96 31.56
C ALA A 434 -0.11 -3.79 32.24
N ALA A 435 -1.15 -4.40 31.68
CA ALA A 435 -2.49 -4.44 32.26
C ALA A 435 -3.21 -5.74 31.89
N GLY A 436 -3.98 -6.29 32.83
CA GLY A 436 -4.79 -7.49 32.63
C GLY A 436 -4.39 -8.63 33.56
N PHE A 437 -4.46 -9.87 33.04
CA PHE A 437 -4.12 -11.09 33.78
C PHE A 437 -2.66 -11.12 34.25
N ASP A 438 -2.46 -11.44 35.53
CA ASP A 438 -1.12 -11.47 36.13
C ASP A 438 -0.93 -12.59 37.18
N GLN A 439 -1.58 -13.75 37.00
CA GLN A 439 -1.44 -14.84 37.98
C GLN A 439 -0.06 -15.51 37.97
N ASP A 440 0.76 -15.23 36.95
CA ASP A 440 2.06 -15.82 36.72
C ASP A 440 3.22 -14.81 36.82
N GLY A 441 2.94 -13.54 37.15
CA GLY A 441 3.91 -12.44 37.14
C GLY A 441 4.25 -11.94 35.72
N GLN A 442 3.47 -12.31 34.70
CA GLN A 442 3.71 -11.90 33.32
C GLN A 442 3.63 -10.38 33.13
N SER A 443 2.96 -9.67 34.03
CA SER A 443 2.84 -8.21 34.02
C SER A 443 3.89 -7.50 34.87
N ASP A 444 4.87 -8.20 35.48
CA ASP A 444 5.96 -7.63 36.28
C ASP A 444 7.04 -6.95 35.40
N VAL A 445 6.63 -5.95 34.63
CA VAL A 445 7.48 -5.22 33.67
C VAL A 445 7.89 -3.82 34.15
N THR A 446 7.52 -3.44 35.37
CA THR A 446 7.70 -2.06 35.87
C THR A 446 9.16 -1.61 35.99
N ASP A 447 10.09 -2.54 36.15
CA ASP A 447 11.53 -2.27 36.18
C ASP A 447 12.17 -2.27 34.78
N TRP A 448 11.41 -2.56 33.73
CA TRP A 448 11.92 -2.58 32.36
C TRP A 448 12.13 -1.16 31.86
N THR A 449 13.37 -0.88 31.46
CA THR A 449 13.78 0.42 30.92
C THR A 449 14.68 0.20 29.71
N LYS A 450 14.76 1.22 28.84
CA LYS A 450 15.56 1.17 27.60
C LYS A 450 15.17 0.03 26.67
N VAL A 451 13.89 -0.34 26.68
CA VAL A 451 13.33 -1.21 25.66
C VAL A 451 13.37 -0.45 24.34
N LEU A 452 13.87 -1.11 23.29
CA LEU A 452 14.15 -0.52 22.00
C LEU A 452 12.85 0.04 21.39
N THR A 453 12.82 1.35 21.13
CA THR A 453 11.63 2.06 20.65
C THR A 453 11.62 2.23 19.13
N ARG A 454 10.44 2.57 18.59
CA ARG A 454 10.15 2.72 17.15
C ARG A 454 11.12 3.63 16.37
N GLY A 455 11.73 4.63 17.02
CA GLY A 455 12.64 5.58 16.37
C GLY A 455 14.10 5.10 16.25
N GLU A 456 14.46 4.02 16.94
CA GLU A 456 15.86 3.54 17.04
C GLU A 456 16.10 2.27 16.20
N TRP A 457 15.06 1.72 15.58
CA TRP A 457 15.13 0.57 14.68
C TRP A 457 15.69 0.95 13.30
N GLN A 458 16.97 0.67 13.06
CA GLN A 458 17.52 0.56 11.72
C GLN A 458 18.08 -0.84 11.53
N ILE A 459 17.36 -1.71 10.81
CA ILE A 459 17.93 -2.99 10.37
C ILE A 459 19.02 -2.66 9.32
N PRO A 460 20.28 -3.07 9.50
CA PRO A 460 21.37 -2.74 8.58
C PRO A 460 21.25 -3.38 7.18
N PHE A 461 20.26 -4.23 6.92
CA PHE A 461 20.23 -5.13 5.75
C PHE A 461 19.62 -4.54 4.47
N ILE A 462 19.15 -3.29 4.48
CA ILE A 462 18.69 -2.60 3.26
C ILE A 462 19.78 -1.66 2.75
N THR A 463 20.99 -2.19 2.53
CA THR A 463 21.76 -1.75 1.37
C THR A 463 21.65 -2.88 0.37
N THR A 464 20.75 -2.72 -0.60
CA THR A 464 20.85 -3.47 -1.84
C THR A 464 22.30 -3.34 -2.31
N LYS A 465 23.01 -4.46 -2.45
CA LYS A 465 24.18 -4.47 -3.32
C LYS A 465 23.64 -4.15 -4.71
N SER A 466 23.70 -2.88 -5.08
CA SER A 466 23.72 -2.50 -6.48
C SER A 466 24.98 -3.13 -7.07
N GLU A 467 24.83 -4.22 -7.83
CA GLU A 467 25.84 -4.61 -8.83
C GLU A 467 25.72 -3.71 -10.06
#